data_AF-A0A3L7U332-F1
#
_entry.id   AF-A0A3L7U332-F1
#
_cell.length_a   1.000
_cell.length_b   1.000
_cell.length_c   1.000
_cell.angle_alpha   90.00
_cell.angle_beta   90.00
_cell.angle_gamma   90.00
#
_symmetry.space_group_name_H-M   'P 1'
#
loop_
_entity.id
_entity.type
_entity.pdbx_description
1 polymer ?
#
loop_
_entity_poly.entity_id
_entity_poly.type
_entity_poly.pdbx_seq_one_letter_code
_entity_poly.pdbx_strand_id
1 'polypeptide(L)'
;MNILVAGPHPDDQELGMGGTIARLVSQGHRVLLLDLTDGEPTPFGDRATRARESAEAARILGAERITLDLPNRTVTHSVEARPKVASVIRTFRAEMIFVPYFEDAHPDHIART
;
A
#
# COMPACT_ATOMS: atom_id res chain seq x y z
N MET A 1 0.61 10.48 15.42
CA MET A 1 0.86 10.81 14.01
C MET A 1 -0.01 9.91 13.13
N ASN A 2 -0.42 10.44 11.99
CA ASN A 2 -0.99 9.68 10.88
C ASN A 2 0.14 9.28 9.93
N ILE A 3 0.42 7.98 9.84
CA ILE A 3 1.53 7.44 9.05
C ILE A 3 0.95 6.62 7.88
N LEU A 4 1.30 7.01 6.67
CA LEU A 4 0.91 6.31 5.45
C LEU A 4 2.05 5.41 4.99
N VAL A 5 1.78 4.14 4.71
CA VAL A 5 2.72 3.23 4.05
C VAL A 5 2.10 2.83 2.73
N ALA A 6 2.63 3.35 1.64
CA ALA A 6 2.10 3.10 0.30
C ALA A 6 2.98 2.09 -0.45
N GLY A 7 2.35 1.20 -1.20
CA GLY A 7 3.00 0.19 -2.04
C GLY A 7 2.11 -0.12 -3.25
N PRO A 8 2.68 -0.58 -4.38
CA PRO A 8 1.89 -0.91 -5.55
C PRO A 8 0.97 -2.12 -5.34
N HIS A 9 1.38 -3.12 -4.56
CA HIS A 9 0.65 -4.38 -4.39
C HIS A 9 0.40 -4.72 -2.91
N PRO A 10 -0.67 -5.47 -2.59
CA PRO A 10 -0.93 -5.89 -1.21
C PRO A 10 0.05 -6.98 -0.77
N ASP A 11 1.08 -6.61 -0.01
CA ASP A 11 2.14 -7.42 0.63
C ASP A 11 3.47 -6.66 0.68
N ASP A 12 3.64 -5.65 -0.19
CA ASP A 12 4.85 -4.82 -0.26
C ASP A 12 5.17 -4.14 1.08
N GLN A 13 4.15 -3.61 1.76
CA GLN A 13 4.30 -2.88 3.01
C GLN A 13 4.71 -3.84 4.14
N GLU A 14 4.10 -5.02 4.18
CA GLU A 14 4.41 -6.09 5.12
C GLU A 14 5.84 -6.61 4.93
N LEU A 15 6.23 -6.89 3.67
CA LEU A 15 7.56 -7.38 3.33
C LEU A 15 8.64 -6.33 3.62
N GLY A 16 8.41 -5.08 3.22
CA GLY A 16 9.39 -4.02 3.36
C GLY A 16 9.56 -3.56 4.81
N MET A 17 8.47 -3.50 5.60
CA MET A 17 8.52 -2.90 6.93
C MET A 17 7.44 -3.35 7.92
N GLY A 18 6.90 -4.57 7.80
CA GLY A 18 5.85 -5.09 8.68
C GLY A 18 6.17 -4.99 10.18
N GLY A 19 7.42 -5.29 10.58
CA GLY A 19 7.87 -5.13 11.96
C GLY A 19 7.85 -3.67 12.45
N THR A 20 8.19 -2.73 11.57
CA THR A 20 8.12 -1.29 11.88
C THR A 20 6.68 -0.81 11.95
N ILE A 21 5.81 -1.27 11.05
CA ILE A 21 4.36 -0.98 11.09
C ILE A 21 3.79 -1.41 12.44
N ALA A 22 4.01 -2.67 12.84
CA ALA A 22 3.52 -3.19 14.12
C ALA A 22 4.04 -2.37 15.32
N ARG A 23 5.30 -1.96 15.29
CA ARG A 23 5.90 -1.11 16.32
C ARG A 23 5.24 0.27 16.36
N LEU A 24 5.03 0.93 15.22
CA LEU A 24 4.39 2.25 15.14
C LEU A 24 2.96 2.21 15.65
N VAL A 25 2.19 1.16 15.29
CA VAL A 25 0.85 0.92 15.82
C VAL A 25 0.90 0.75 17.34
N SER A 26 1.82 -0.07 17.88
CA SER A 26 1.96 -0.27 19.33
C SER A 26 2.33 1.01 20.10
N GLN A 27 2.93 1.99 19.43
CA GLN A 27 3.25 3.31 19.98
C GLN A 27 2.07 4.29 19.93
N GLY A 28 0.89 3.84 19.49
CA GLY A 28 -0.33 4.65 19.40
C GLY A 28 -0.39 5.53 18.15
N HIS A 29 0.43 5.27 17.13
CA HIS A 29 0.29 5.94 15.84
C HIS A 29 -0.84 5.31 15.02
N ARG A 30 -1.54 6.13 14.25
CA ARG A 30 -2.53 5.68 13.29
C ARG A 30 -1.81 5.36 11.99
N VAL A 31 -1.79 4.08 11.59
CA VAL A 31 -1.09 3.63 10.39
C VAL A 31 -2.11 3.21 9.33
N LEU A 32 -1.96 3.75 8.12
CA LEU A 32 -2.74 3.37 6.95
C LEU A 32 -1.82 2.73 5.90
N LEU A 33 -2.16 1.52 5.48
CA LEU A 33 -1.58 0.85 4.32
C LEU A 33 -2.36 1.26 3.07
N LEU A 34 -1.66 1.73 2.05
CA LEU A 34 -2.24 2.11 0.77
C LEU A 34 -1.67 1.21 -0.32
N ASP A 35 -2.52 0.39 -0.91
CA ASP A 35 -2.17 -0.36 -2.13
C ASP A 35 -2.63 0.43 -3.34
N LEU A 36 -1.78 0.57 -4.35
CA LEU A 36 -2.17 1.23 -5.60
C LEU A 36 -3.05 0.32 -6.47
N THR A 37 -2.85 -0.98 -6.36
CA THR A 37 -3.55 -2.02 -7.12
C THR A 37 -4.01 -3.09 -6.15
N ASP A 38 -4.93 -3.97 -6.59
CA ASP A 38 -5.31 -5.16 -5.82
C ASP A 38 -4.32 -6.34 -5.97
N GLY A 39 -3.19 -6.12 -6.67
CA GLY A 39 -2.13 -7.11 -6.84
C GLY A 39 -2.45 -8.22 -7.84
N GLU A 40 -3.60 -8.20 -8.51
CA GLU A 40 -4.07 -9.28 -9.40
C GLU A 40 -4.26 -8.79 -10.85
N PRO A 41 -3.96 -9.60 -11.88
CA PRO A 41 -3.76 -11.05 -11.82
C PRO A 41 -2.33 -11.48 -11.43
N THR A 42 -2.22 -12.59 -10.71
CA THR A 42 -0.98 -13.36 -10.50
C THR A 42 -1.14 -14.79 -11.05
N PRO A 43 -0.04 -15.53 -11.32
CA PRO A 43 -0.14 -16.87 -11.92
C PRO A 43 -0.90 -17.90 -11.07
N PHE A 44 -0.92 -17.74 -9.74
CA PHE A 44 -1.47 -18.70 -8.80
C PHE A 44 -2.47 -18.09 -7.81
N GLY A 45 -2.85 -16.83 -7.99
CA GLY A 45 -3.75 -16.09 -7.10
C GLY A 45 -5.08 -15.75 -7.74
N ASP A 46 -5.99 -15.25 -6.90
CA ASP A 46 -7.27 -14.70 -7.32
C ASP A 46 -7.64 -13.49 -6.44
N ARG A 47 -8.47 -12.60 -7.00
CA ARG A 47 -8.85 -11.34 -6.34
C ARG A 47 -9.52 -11.56 -4.99
N ALA A 48 -10.35 -12.59 -4.86
CA ALA A 48 -11.09 -12.85 -3.62
C ALA A 48 -10.15 -13.34 -2.52
N THR A 49 -9.19 -14.21 -2.84
CA THR A 49 -8.18 -14.68 -1.90
C THR A 49 -7.22 -13.55 -1.51
N ARG A 50 -6.69 -12.78 -2.48
CA ARG A 50 -5.82 -11.63 -2.20
C ARG A 50 -6.49 -10.57 -1.32
N ALA A 51 -7.78 -10.30 -1.53
CA ALA A 51 -8.55 -9.39 -0.69
C ALA A 51 -8.72 -9.91 0.75
N ARG A 52 -8.96 -11.21 0.95
CA ARG A 52 -9.04 -11.80 2.29
C ARG A 52 -7.71 -11.76 3.03
N GLU A 53 -6.63 -12.11 2.34
CA GLU A 53 -5.28 -12.16 2.91
C GLU A 53 -4.80 -10.75 3.32
N SER A 54 -4.96 -9.76 2.43
CA SER A 54 -4.55 -8.38 2.71
C SER A 54 -5.36 -7.72 3.83
N ALA A 55 -6.66 -8.03 3.95
CA ALA A 55 -7.48 -7.59 5.07
C ALA A 55 -7.05 -8.23 6.39
N GLU A 56 -6.74 -9.53 6.39
CA GLU A 56 -6.26 -10.23 7.58
C GLU A 56 -4.86 -9.73 8.01
N ALA A 57 -3.97 -9.46 7.06
CA ALA A 57 -2.65 -8.88 7.34
C ALA A 57 -2.77 -7.51 8.03
N ALA A 58 -3.66 -6.63 7.53
CA ALA A 58 -3.94 -5.35 8.16
C ALA A 58 -4.50 -5.51 9.59
N ARG A 59 -5.41 -6.48 9.79
CA ARG A 59 -5.95 -6.82 11.11
C ARG A 59 -4.87 -7.28 12.08
N ILE A 60 -3.95 -8.15 11.64
CA ILE A 60 -2.82 -8.64 12.45
C ILE A 60 -1.90 -7.50 12.84
N LEU A 61 -1.62 -6.58 11.92
CA LEU A 61 -0.75 -5.42 12.16
C LEU A 61 -1.42 -4.31 12.99
N GLY A 62 -2.74 -4.35 13.15
CA GLY A 62 -3.52 -3.29 13.78
C GLY A 62 -3.54 -1.98 12.95
N ALA A 63 -3.39 -2.09 11.63
CA ALA A 63 -3.38 -0.98 10.70
C ALA A 63 -4.70 -0.91 9.90
N GLU A 64 -5.02 0.28 9.38
CA GLU A 64 -6.07 0.45 8.38
C GLU A 64 -5.52 0.15 6.98
N ARG A 65 -6.37 -0.26 6.03
CA ARG A 65 -5.97 -0.52 4.64
C ARG A 65 -6.94 0.08 3.64
N ILE A 66 -6.40 0.69 2.58
CA ILE A 66 -7.15 1.16 1.41
C ILE A 66 -6.45 0.61 0.16
N THR A 67 -7.24 0.10 -0.77
CA THR A 67 -6.76 -0.37 -2.07
C THR A 67 -7.37 0.50 -3.17
N LEU A 68 -6.53 1.08 -4.02
CA LEU A 68 -6.96 1.80 -5.21
C LEU A 68 -7.21 0.83 -6.37
N ASP A 69 -7.91 1.33 -7.38
CA ASP A 69 -8.33 0.61 -8.59
C ASP A 69 -7.33 0.79 -9.75
N LEU A 70 -6.03 0.99 -9.48
CA LEU A 70 -5.05 1.03 -10.57
C LEU A 70 -4.78 -0.39 -11.11
N PRO A 71 -4.54 -0.53 -12.42
CA PRO A 71 -4.28 -1.83 -13.03
C PRO A 71 -2.90 -2.38 -12.63
N ASN A 72 -2.91 -3.58 -12.06
CA ASN A 72 -1.70 -4.33 -11.70
C ASN A 72 -0.75 -4.53 -12.89
N ARG A 73 0.57 -4.54 -12.65
CA ARG A 73 1.67 -4.70 -13.63
C ARG A 73 1.83 -3.56 -14.64
N THR A 74 1.03 -2.51 -14.50
CA THR A 74 1.02 -1.36 -15.41
C THR A 74 0.95 -0.05 -14.63
N VAL A 75 1.41 -0.06 -13.37
CA VAL A 75 1.45 1.17 -12.57
C VAL A 75 2.39 2.13 -13.28
N THR A 76 1.90 3.33 -13.53
CA THR A 76 2.66 4.41 -14.18
C THR A 76 2.31 5.72 -13.52
N HIS A 77 3.28 6.62 -13.48
CA HIS A 77 3.02 7.99 -13.11
C HIS A 77 2.14 8.65 -14.18
N SER A 78 0.89 8.95 -13.82
CA SER A 78 -0.11 9.52 -14.73
C SER A 78 -0.92 10.65 -14.08
N VAL A 79 -1.52 11.51 -14.91
CA VAL A 79 -2.36 12.62 -14.43
C VAL A 79 -3.63 12.07 -13.78
N GLU A 80 -4.09 10.92 -14.25
CA GLU A 80 -5.30 10.22 -13.80
C GLU A 80 -5.11 9.57 -12.42
N ALA A 81 -3.92 9.02 -12.14
CA ALA A 81 -3.64 8.35 -10.87
C ALA A 81 -3.35 9.33 -9.72
N ARG A 82 -2.69 10.47 -10.01
CA ARG A 82 -2.33 11.51 -9.03
C ARG A 82 -3.48 11.93 -8.11
N PRO A 83 -4.68 12.29 -8.60
CA PRO A 83 -5.76 12.72 -7.71
C PRO A 83 -6.26 11.60 -6.79
N LYS A 84 -6.17 10.33 -7.21
CA LYS A 84 -6.57 9.19 -6.37
C LYS A 84 -5.64 9.07 -5.16
N VAL A 85 -4.33 9.08 -5.38
CA VAL A 85 -3.32 9.04 -4.31
C VAL A 85 -3.38 10.30 -3.45
N ALA A 86 -3.44 11.48 -4.08
CA ALA A 86 -3.52 12.76 -3.37
C ALA A 86 -4.77 12.87 -2.49
N SER A 87 -5.90 12.30 -2.91
CA SER A 87 -7.13 12.24 -2.11
C SER A 87 -6.93 11.43 -0.83
N VAL A 88 -6.27 10.27 -0.92
CA VAL A 88 -5.95 9.45 0.26
C VAL A 88 -5.04 10.21 1.21
N ILE A 89 -3.94 10.80 0.71
CA ILE A 89 -2.98 11.57 1.52
C ILE A 89 -3.70 12.70 2.27
N ARG A 90 -4.56 13.47 1.58
CA ARG A 90 -5.29 14.61 2.15
C ARG A 90 -6.38 14.20 3.14
N THR A 91 -7.14 13.17 2.81
CA THR A 91 -8.23 12.65 3.66
C THR A 91 -7.68 12.04 4.94
N PHE A 92 -6.61 11.25 4.81
CA PHE A 92 -5.93 10.65 5.95
C PHE A 92 -5.08 11.66 6.75
N ARG A 93 -4.75 12.81 6.14
CA ARG A 93 -3.85 13.83 6.70
C ARG A 93 -2.51 13.23 7.10
N ALA A 94 -1.86 12.55 6.15
CA ALA A 94 -0.58 11.88 6.39
C ALA A 94 0.50 12.88 6.80
N GLU A 95 1.17 12.62 7.93
CA GLU A 95 2.29 13.41 8.44
C GLU A 95 3.65 12.80 8.04
N MET A 96 3.66 11.48 7.83
CA MET A 96 4.80 10.70 7.39
C MET A 96 4.34 9.70 6.34
N ILE A 97 5.12 9.55 5.26
CA ILE A 97 4.83 8.63 4.17
C ILE A 97 6.05 7.73 3.93
N PHE A 98 5.82 6.42 3.95
CA PHE A 98 6.76 5.41 3.48
C PHE A 98 6.32 4.92 2.11
N VAL A 99 7.29 4.69 1.22
CA VAL A 99 7.11 4.18 -0.15
C VAL A 99 8.22 3.16 -0.43
N PRO A 100 8.09 2.31 -1.47
CA PRO A 100 9.15 1.39 -1.85
C PRO A 100 10.48 2.12 -2.11
N TYR A 101 11.60 1.41 -2.04
CA TYR A 101 12.90 1.97 -2.46
C TYR A 101 12.98 2.05 -3.98
N PHE A 102 13.68 3.05 -4.53
CA PHE A 102 13.67 3.32 -5.99
C PHE A 102 14.57 2.39 -6.81
N GLU A 103 15.45 1.64 -6.16
CA GLU A 103 16.22 0.57 -6.78
C GLU A 103 15.52 -0.76 -6.48
N ASP A 104 14.70 -1.22 -7.42
CA ASP A 104 13.93 -2.46 -7.31
C ASP A 104 13.87 -3.15 -8.69
N ALA A 105 13.76 -4.48 -8.69
CA ALA A 105 13.61 -5.24 -9.93
C ALA A 105 12.19 -5.15 -10.50
N HIS A 106 11.19 -4.80 -9.69
CA HIS A 106 9.79 -4.69 -10.10
C HIS A 106 9.47 -3.27 -10.61
N PRO A 107 9.11 -3.08 -11.89
CA PRO A 107 8.83 -1.75 -12.44
C PRO A 107 7.72 -0.97 -11.71
N ASP A 108 6.68 -1.64 -11.22
CA ASP A 108 5.59 -1.01 -10.47
C ASP A 108 6.09 -0.34 -9.16
N HIS A 109 7.17 -0.85 -8.54
CA HIS A 109 7.77 -0.26 -7.33
C HIS A 109 8.50 1.07 -7.64
N ILE A 110 8.93 1.23 -8.89
CA ILE A 110 9.65 2.40 -9.41
C ILE A 110 8.67 3.45 -9.93
N ALA A 111 7.57 3.04 -10.57
CA ALA A 111 6.69 3.87 -11.38
C ALA A 111 5.78 4.87 -10.62
N ARG A 112 6.16 5.24 -9.39
CA ARG A 112 5.36 5.97 -8.38
C ARG A 112 4.64 7.21 -8.91
N THR A 113 3.40 7.38 -8.46
CA THR A 113 2.47 8.46 -8.83
C THR A 113 2.42 9.57 -7.80
#